data_AF-A0A0U5ADX8-F1
#
_entry.id   AF-A0A0U5ADX8-F1
#
_cell.length_a   1.000
_cell.length_b   1.000
_cell.length_c   1.000
_cell.angle_alpha   90.00
_cell.angle_beta   90.00
_cell.angle_gamma   90.00
#
_symmetry.space_group_name_H-M   'P 1'
#
loop_
_entity.id
_entity.type
_entity.pdbx_description
1 polymer ?
#
loop_
_entity_poly.entity_id
_entity_poly.type
_entity_poly.pdbx_seq_one_letter_code
_entity_poly.pdbx_strand_id
1 'polypeptide(L)' 'MGKGGEKGEESGECKPQVRSYTWEEIQKHNLRTDRWLVIERKVYNVTQWASRHPGGQRVIGHCAGEDAT' A
#
# COMPACT_ATOMS: atom_id res chain seq x y z
N MET A 1 -15.41 -3.01 37.46
CA MET A 1 -14.41 -3.01 36.37
C MET A 1 -15.19 -2.75 35.09
N GLY A 2 -15.30 -1.51 34.62
CA GLY A 2 -14.32 -0.92 33.71
C GLY A 2 -14.74 -1.19 32.26
N LYS A 3 -15.32 -0.18 31.60
CA LYS A 3 -15.68 -0.03 30.18
C LYS A 3 -14.72 -0.77 29.22
N GLY A 4 -15.11 -1.28 28.05
CA GLY A 4 -16.10 -0.85 27.07
C GLY A 4 -15.45 -0.95 25.67
N GLY A 5 -16.24 -1.06 24.62
CA GLY A 5 -15.72 -0.91 23.25
C GLY A 5 -16.39 -1.82 22.22
N GLU A 6 -17.61 -1.46 21.82
CA GLU A 6 -18.21 -1.85 20.55
C GLU A 6 -17.40 -1.33 19.36
N LYS A 7 -17.49 -2.05 18.23
CA LYS A 7 -17.68 -1.61 16.82
C LYS A 7 -17.30 -2.82 15.95
N GLY A 8 -18.22 -3.48 15.24
CA GLY A 8 -19.16 -2.89 14.27
C GLY A 8 -18.33 -2.49 13.05
N GLU A 9 -18.36 -3.27 11.96
CA GLU A 9 -19.16 -3.01 10.74
C GLU A 9 -18.17 -3.29 9.57
N GLU A 10 -18.50 -3.71 8.34
CA GLU A 10 -19.72 -4.02 7.62
C GLU A 10 -19.31 -4.73 6.31
N SER A 11 -20.15 -5.63 5.83
CA SER A 11 -20.13 -6.10 4.44
C SER A 11 -20.81 -5.03 3.58
N GLY A 12 -20.13 -4.49 2.58
CA GLY A 12 -20.75 -3.55 1.64
C GLY A 12 -19.97 -3.46 0.33
N GLU A 13 -20.65 -3.71 -0.77
CA GLU A 13 -20.14 -3.55 -2.14
C GLU A 13 -19.38 -2.22 -2.31
N CYS A 14 -18.07 -2.30 -2.48
CA CYS A 14 -17.21 -1.12 -2.60
C CYS A 14 -17.08 -0.75 -4.07
N LYS A 15 -17.85 0.24 -4.51
CA LYS A 15 -17.54 0.98 -5.74
C LYS A 15 -16.05 1.38 -5.69
N PRO A 16 -15.27 1.24 -6.77
CA PRO A 16 -13.86 1.62 -6.75
C PRO A 16 -13.76 3.14 -6.51
N GLN A 17 -13.62 3.52 -5.24
CA GLN A 17 -13.34 4.89 -4.84
C GLN A 17 -11.89 5.15 -5.24
N VAL A 18 -11.68 5.98 -6.26
CA VAL A 18 -10.34 6.41 -6.66
C VAL A 18 -9.79 7.25 -5.52
N ARG A 19 -8.90 6.66 -4.72
CA ARG A 19 -8.19 7.37 -3.65
C ARG A 19 -7.02 8.14 -4.24
N SER A 20 -6.96 9.42 -3.95
CA SER A 20 -5.80 10.28 -4.25
C SER A 20 -4.83 10.24 -3.08
N TYR A 21 -3.54 10.14 -3.38
CA TYR A 21 -2.47 10.07 -2.40
C TYR A 21 -1.49 11.22 -2.62
N THR A 22 -0.94 11.77 -1.55
CA THR A 22 0.15 12.75 -1.61
C THR A 22 1.49 12.02 -1.65
N TRP A 23 2.53 12.68 -2.18
CA TRP A 23 3.88 12.13 -2.18
C TRP A 23 4.40 11.85 -0.77
N GLU A 24 4.11 12.73 0.19
CA GLU A 24 4.47 12.56 1.59
C GLU A 24 3.82 11.32 2.22
N GLU A 25 2.62 10.94 1.78
CA GLU A 25 1.98 9.70 2.21
C GLU A 25 2.66 8.48 1.59
N ILE A 26 2.87 8.51 0.27
CA ILE A 26 3.50 7.40 -0.49
C ILE A 26 4.90 7.09 0.05
N GLN A 27 5.70 8.12 0.36
CA GLN A 27 7.06 7.95 0.88
C GLN A 27 7.13 7.25 2.26
N LYS A 28 6.05 7.28 3.04
CA LYS A 28 5.98 6.54 4.32
C LYS A 28 5.88 5.03 4.10
N HIS A 29 5.42 4.60 2.93
CA HIS A 29 5.24 3.20 2.55
C HIS A 29 6.49 2.65 1.83
N ASN A 30 7.65 2.77 2.48
CA ASN A 30 8.95 2.29 1.98
C ASN A 30 9.53 1.10 2.78
N LEU A 31 8.75 0.53 3.70
CA LEU A 31 9.20 -0.52 4.60
C LEU A 31 9.07 -1.90 3.98
N ARG A 32 9.88 -2.88 4.43
CA ARG A 32 9.81 -4.24 3.89
C ARG A 32 8.43 -4.88 3.98
N THR A 33 7.70 -4.55 5.04
CA THR A 33 6.35 -5.03 5.38
C THR A 33 5.24 -4.10 4.90
N ASP A 34 5.58 -2.97 4.27
CA ASP A 34 4.63 -1.99 3.76
C ASP A 34 5.28 -1.18 2.63
N ARG A 35 5.08 -1.65 1.39
CA ARG A 35 5.69 -1.08 0.18
C ARG A 35 4.64 -0.66 -0.81
N TRP A 36 4.65 0.62 -1.12
CA TRP A 36 3.86 1.17 -2.21
C TRP A 36 4.77 1.58 -3.36
N LEU A 37 4.21 1.57 -4.56
CA LEU A 37 4.90 1.91 -5.79
C LEU A 37 3.99 2.79 -6.63
N VAL A 38 4.56 3.79 -7.28
CA VAL A 38 3.86 4.57 -8.28
C VAL A 38 4.31 4.13 -9.67
N ILE A 39 3.37 3.73 -10.51
CA ILE A 39 3.62 3.33 -11.90
C ILE A 39 2.57 4.04 -12.75
N GLU A 40 3.00 4.82 -13.74
CA GLU A 40 2.09 5.59 -14.61
C GLU A 40 1.09 6.47 -13.81
N ARG A 41 1.57 7.13 -12.75
CA ARG A 41 0.76 7.97 -11.83
C ARG A 41 -0.34 7.22 -11.05
N LYS A 42 -0.28 5.89 -11.02
CA LYS A 42 -1.17 5.05 -10.20
C LYS A 42 -0.39 4.47 -9.03
N VAL A 43 -1.02 4.46 -7.87
CA VAL A 43 -0.42 3.95 -6.64
C VAL A 43 -0.81 2.48 -6.46
N TYR A 44 0.19 1.64 -6.26
CA TYR A 44 0.05 0.20 -6.07
C TYR A 44 0.65 -0.23 -4.74
N ASN A 45 -0.13 -0.94 -3.93
CA ASN A 45 0.42 -1.66 -2.78
C ASN A 45 1.01 -2.99 -3.27
N VAL A 46 2.33 -3.07 -3.25
CA VAL A 46 3.09 -4.24 -3.73
C VAL A 46 3.64 -5.09 -2.58
N THR A 47 3.25 -4.80 -1.33
CA THR A 47 3.78 -5.46 -0.13
C THR A 47 3.78 -6.99 -0.24
N GLN A 48 2.65 -7.58 -0.64
CA GLN A 48 2.51 -9.03 -0.79
C GLN A 48 3.07 -9.55 -2.12
N TRP A 49 3.13 -8.69 -3.14
CA TRP A 49 3.61 -9.06 -4.47
C TRP A 49 5.14 -9.04 -4.58
N ALA A 50 5.82 -8.25 -3.76
CA ALA A 50 7.26 -8.06 -3.82
C ALA A 50 8.08 -9.35 -3.70
N SER A 51 7.58 -10.35 -2.96
CA SER A 51 8.21 -11.67 -2.83
C SER A 51 8.05 -12.57 -4.06
N ARG A 52 7.02 -12.30 -4.87
CA ARG A 52 6.68 -13.06 -6.09
C ARG A 52 7.27 -12.43 -7.35
N HIS A 53 7.93 -11.28 -7.22
CA HIS A 53 8.54 -10.58 -8.34
C HIS A 53 9.64 -11.44 -8.98
N PRO A 54 9.59 -11.71 -10.31
CA PRO A 54 10.57 -12.55 -11.00
C PRO A 54 12.02 -12.02 -10.90
N GLY A 55 12.20 -10.70 -10.83
CA GLY A 55 13.50 -10.04 -10.60
C GLY A 55 13.94 -10.00 -9.13
N GLY A 56 13.16 -10.61 -8.24
CA GLY A 56 13.40 -10.64 -6.81
C GLY A 56 12.93 -9.39 -6.05
N GLN A 57 12.76 -9.55 -4.74
CA GLN A 57 12.24 -8.53 -3.82
C GLN A 57 13.17 -7.33 -3.60
N ARG A 58 14.45 -7.44 -3.99
CA ARG A 58 15.45 -6.37 -3.79
C ARG A 58 15.16 -5.19 -4.70
N VAL A 59 14.86 -5.45 -5.97
CA VAL A 59 14.55 -4.41 -6.97
C VAL A 59 13.35 -3.59 -6.53
N ILE A 60 12.27 -4.26 -6.10
CA ILE A 60 11.07 -3.58 -5.58
C ILE A 60 11.33 -2.82 -4.29
N GLY A 61 12.25 -3.32 -3.44
CA GLY A 61 12.64 -2.62 -2.22
C GLY A 61 13.39 -1.31 -2.50
N HIS A 62 14.17 -1.24 -3.57
CA HIS A 62 14.89 -0.03 -3.95
C HIS A 62 13.97 1.08 -4.48
N CYS A 63 12.81 0.74 -5.03
CA CYS A 63 11.86 1.70 -5.58
C CYS A 63 10.64 1.93 -4.67
N ALA A 64 10.66 1.41 -3.44
CA ALA A 64 9.51 1.51 -2.55
C ALA A 64 9.30 2.95 -2.06
N GLY A 65 8.08 3.47 -2.19
CA GLY A 65 7.72 4.84 -1.86
C GLY A 65 8.06 5.87 -2.95
N GLU A 66 8.43 5.41 -4.14
CA GLU A 66 8.86 6.25 -5.27
C GLU A 66 8.11 5.90 -6.57
N ASP A 67 8.35 6.69 -7.62
CA ASP A 67 7.92 6.37 -8.98
C ASP A 67 8.90 5.37 -9.61
N ALA A 68 8.36 4.29 -10.16
CA ALA A 68 9.12 3.22 -10.81
C ALA A 68 8.72 3.01 -12.27
N THR A 69 8.24 4.07 -12.92
CA THR A 69 8.08 4.11 -14.39
C THR A 69 9.45 4.09 -15.06
#